data_AF-A0A962SZW7-F1
#
_entry.id   AF-A0A962SZW7-F1
#
_cell.length_a   1.000
_cell.length_b   1.000
_cell.length_c   1.000
_cell.angle_alpha   90.00
_cell.angle_beta   90.00
_cell.angle_gamma   90.00
#
_symmetry.space_group_name_H-M   'P 1'
#
loop_
_entity.id
_entity.type
_entity.pdbx_description
1 polymer ?
#
loop_
_entity_poly.entity_id
_entity_poly.type
_entity_poly.pdbx_seq_one_letter_code
_entity_poly.pdbx_strand_id
1 'polypeptide(L)' 'MNTFDHAGNHAHHGAHAHDHLSTLVTRRFFVEGLKDDLQASTILDILTPQSGVHHVRLDPRHHWACVDYDNTTIDVETV' A
#
# COMPACT_ATOMS: atom_id res chain seq x y z
N MET A 1 -60.63 -21.92 -23.62
CA MET A 1 -59.55 -22.16 -24.61
C MET A 1 -58.33 -21.36 -24.14
N ASN A 2 -57.15 -21.98 -24.22
CA ASN A 2 -55.80 -21.56 -23.77
C ASN A 2 -55.51 -21.84 -22.28
N THR A 3 -54.99 -23.03 -21.92
CA THR A 3 -53.61 -23.59 -22.02
C THR A 3 -52.66 -23.06 -20.96
N PHE A 4 -52.24 -23.97 -20.08
CA PHE A 4 -51.03 -23.89 -19.27
C PHE A 4 -49.82 -23.67 -20.17
N ASP A 5 -48.85 -22.87 -19.74
CA ASP A 5 -47.45 -23.13 -20.09
C ASP A 5 -46.47 -22.63 -19.03
N HIS A 6 -45.40 -23.42 -18.97
CA HIS A 6 -44.37 -23.56 -17.97
C HIS A 6 -43.22 -22.55 -18.17
N ALA A 7 -42.27 -22.56 -17.24
CA ALA A 7 -40.90 -22.09 -17.38
C ALA A 7 -40.64 -20.57 -17.40
N GLY A 8 -40.69 -19.96 -16.20
CA GLY A 8 -39.87 -18.78 -15.89
C GLY A 8 -38.45 -19.20 -15.49
N ASN A 9 -37.67 -19.69 -16.46
CA ASN A 9 -36.24 -19.93 -16.33
C ASN A 9 -35.52 -18.58 -16.30
N HIS A 10 -35.39 -17.97 -15.12
CA HIS A 10 -34.40 -16.91 -14.92
C HIS A 10 -33.19 -17.53 -14.23
N ALA A 11 -32.25 -17.95 -15.06
CA ALA A 11 -30.86 -18.12 -14.69
C ALA A 11 -30.41 -16.85 -13.97
N HIS A 12 -30.40 -16.91 -12.63
CA HIS A 12 -29.51 -16.07 -11.85
C HIS A 12 -28.11 -16.59 -12.18
N HIS A 13 -27.52 -16.05 -13.25
CA HIS A 13 -26.08 -15.95 -13.34
C HIS A 13 -25.65 -15.31 -12.02
N GLY A 14 -25.07 -16.13 -11.14
CA GLY A 14 -24.28 -15.63 -10.04
C GLY A 14 -23.21 -14.76 -10.67
N ALA A 15 -23.45 -13.46 -10.67
CA ALA A 15 -22.39 -12.50 -10.70
C ALA A 15 -21.57 -12.83 -9.46
N HIS A 16 -20.53 -13.64 -9.64
CA HIS A 16 -19.43 -13.73 -8.72
C HIS A 16 -18.88 -12.30 -8.68
N ALA A 17 -19.41 -11.50 -7.78
CA ALA A 17 -18.80 -10.25 -7.38
C ALA A 17 -17.48 -10.69 -6.73
N HIS A 18 -16.40 -10.62 -7.49
CA HIS A 18 -15.07 -10.65 -6.91
C HIS A 18 -15.01 -9.41 -6.02
N ASP A 19 -15.26 -9.57 -4.72
CA ASP A 19 -15.13 -8.50 -3.75
C ASP A 19 -13.67 -8.04 -3.76
N HIS A 20 -13.41 -6.90 -4.40
CA HIS A 20 -12.10 -6.26 -4.38
C HIS A 20 -11.94 -5.51 -3.07
N LEU A 21 -11.10 -6.04 -2.19
CA LEU A 21 -10.72 -5.39 -0.96
C LEU A 21 -9.42 -4.60 -1.19
N SER A 22 -9.55 -3.27 -1.30
CA SER A 22 -8.40 -2.38 -1.41
C SER A 22 -7.99 -1.87 -0.02
N THR A 23 -6.72 -2.01 0.33
CA THR A 23 -6.17 -1.52 1.61
C THR A 23 -5.02 -0.56 1.37
N LEU A 24 -5.03 0.58 2.06
CA LEU A 24 -3.91 1.50 2.10
C LEU A 24 -2.84 0.96 3.05
N VAL A 25 -1.63 0.74 2.54
CA VAL A 25 -0.49 0.30 3.34
C VAL A 25 0.55 1.41 3.41
N THR A 26 0.95 1.75 4.63
CA THR A 26 2.06 2.68 4.88
C THR A 26 3.39 1.96 4.67
N ARG A 27 4.24 2.53 3.83
CA ARG A 27 5.59 2.03 3.55
C ARG A 27 6.61 2.76 4.41
N ARG A 28 7.18 2.05 5.38
CA ARG A 28 8.22 2.57 6.29
C ARG A 28 9.48 1.74 6.21
N PHE A 29 10.62 2.41 6.06
CA PHE A 29 11.94 1.79 6.05
C PHE A 29 12.81 2.36 7.15
N PHE A 30 13.59 1.48 7.78
CA PHE A 30 14.61 1.84 8.76
C PHE A 30 15.98 1.64 8.13
N VAL A 31 16.81 2.66 8.21
CA VAL A 31 18.23 2.63 7.85
C VAL A 31 19.00 2.70 9.14
N GLU A 32 19.74 1.64 9.45
CA GLU A 32 20.55 1.52 10.67
C GLU A 32 22.04 1.56 10.32
N GLY A 33 22.89 1.84 11.32
CA GLY A 33 24.34 1.86 11.15
C GLY A 33 24.86 3.11 10.44
N LEU A 34 24.17 4.24 10.62
CA LEU A 34 24.63 5.52 10.10
C LEU A 34 25.91 5.94 10.80
N LYS A 35 26.96 6.24 10.03
CA LYS A 35 28.24 6.66 10.60
C LYS A 35 28.12 8.00 11.34
N ASP A 36 28.86 8.11 12.43
CA ASP A 36 28.90 9.28 13.32
C ASP A 36 29.41 10.56 12.64
N ASP A 37 30.21 10.40 11.58
CA ASP A 37 30.77 11.50 10.79
C ASP A 37 29.81 12.00 9.71
N LEU A 38 28.72 11.27 9.44
CA LEU A 38 27.73 11.69 8.45
C LEU A 38 26.85 12.79 9.05
N GLN A 39 26.92 13.98 8.45
CA GLN A 39 26.07 15.06 8.89
C GLN A 39 24.60 14.77 8.60
N ALA A 40 23.72 15.16 9.53
CA ALA A 40 22.28 15.03 9.41
C ALA A 40 21.75 15.61 8.09
N SER A 41 22.28 16.76 7.66
CA SER A 41 21.95 17.40 6.39
C SER A 41 22.26 16.51 5.19
N THR A 42 23.45 15.88 5.17
CA THR A 42 23.85 14.96 4.09
C THR A 42 22.91 13.76 4.00
N ILE A 43 22.48 13.21 5.14
CA ILE A 43 21.55 12.07 5.15
C ILE A 43 20.19 12.50 4.59
N LEU A 44 19.70 13.67 5.00
CA LEU A 44 18.44 14.23 4.48
C LEU A 44 18.54 14.54 2.98
N ASP A 45 19.65 15.08 2.51
CA ASP A 45 19.87 15.37 1.08
C ASP A 45 19.87 14.10 0.21
N ILE A 46 20.28 12.95 0.77
CA ILE A 46 20.25 11.66 0.07
C ILE A 46 18.86 11.02 0.09
N LEU A 47 18.15 11.11 1.21
CA LEU A 47 16.89 10.37 1.43
C LEU A 47 15.65 11.16 0.96
N THR A 48 15.62 12.47 1.16
CA THR A 48 14.44 13.32 0.87
C THR A 48 14.06 13.38 -0.62
N PRO A 49 15.00 13.51 -1.59
CA PRO A 49 14.62 13.66 -2.99
C PRO A 49 14.19 12.35 -3.68
N GLN A 50 14.15 11.23 -2.97
CA GLN A 50 13.69 9.97 -3.54
C GLN A 50 12.18 10.01 -3.81
N SER A 51 11.77 9.50 -4.97
CA SER A 51 10.37 9.51 -5.40
C SER A 51 9.47 8.83 -4.36
N GLY A 52 8.40 9.53 -3.98
CA GLY A 52 7.39 9.04 -3.05
C GLY A 52 7.83 9.07 -1.58
N VAL A 53 8.96 9.69 -1.22
CA VAL A 53 9.28 9.97 0.18
C VAL A 53 8.41 11.14 0.66
N HIS A 54 7.61 10.88 1.68
CA HIS A 54 6.76 11.89 2.31
C HIS A 54 7.46 12.53 3.52
N HIS A 55 8.24 11.73 4.27
CA HIS A 55 8.85 12.19 5.51
C HIS A 55 10.11 11.39 5.86
N VAL A 56 11.12 12.08 6.41
CA VAL A 56 12.35 11.47 6.93
C VAL A 56 12.57 11.92 8.36
N ARG A 57 12.79 10.96 9.27
CA ARG A 57 13.19 11.21 10.66
C ARG A 57 14.59 10.69 10.89
N LEU A 58 15.44 11.52 11.46
CA LEU A 58 16.79 11.15 11.83
C LEU A 58 16.92 11.03 13.34
N ASP A 59 17.60 9.97 13.80
CA ASP A 59 18.10 9.87 15.17
C ASP A 59 19.63 9.66 15.16
N PRO A 60 20.40 10.76 15.23
CA PRO A 60 21.86 10.67 15.21
C PRO A 60 22.45 10.09 16.51
N ARG A 61 21.68 10.01 17.61
CA ARG A 61 22.17 9.41 18.87
C ARG A 61 22.18 7.90 18.82
N HIS A 62 21.26 7.32 18.04
CA HIS A 62 21.10 5.88 17.90
C HIS A 62 21.47 5.39 16.49
N HIS A 63 22.08 6.26 15.66
CA HIS A 63 22.64 5.92 14.36
C HIS A 63 21.61 5.32 13.37
N TRP A 64 20.37 5.84 13.37
CA TRP A 64 19.33 5.39 12.44
C TRP A 64 18.52 6.52 11.81
N ALA A 65 17.90 6.21 10.67
CA ALA A 65 16.92 7.04 9.99
C ALA A 65 15.66 6.23 9.67
N CYS A 66 14.49 6.86 9.80
CA CYS A 66 13.21 6.30 9.37
C CYS A 66 12.72 7.10 8.17
N VAL A 67 12.39 6.39 7.09
CA VAL A 67 11.89 6.97 5.85
C VAL A 67 10.46 6.48 5.66
N ASP A 68 9.51 7.41 5.69
CA ASP A 68 8.11 7.17 5.39
C ASP A 68 7.85 7.55 3.91
N TYR A 69 7.32 6.60 3.15
CA TYR A 69 6.89 6.82 1.78
C TYR A 69 5.37 7.01 1.71
N ASP A 70 4.90 7.60 0.60
CA ASP A 70 3.49 7.66 0.26
C ASP A 70 2.84 6.26 0.32
N ASN A 71 1.60 6.24 0.82
CA ASN A 71 0.84 5.01 0.97
C ASN A 71 0.68 4.34 -0.41
N THR A 72 0.81 3.01 -0.42
CA THR A 72 0.52 2.21 -1.62
C THR A 72 -0.78 1.45 -1.38
N THR A 73 -1.69 1.51 -2.34
CA THR A 73 -2.89 0.66 -2.34
C THR A 73 -2.47 -0.74 -2.76
N ILE A 74 -2.81 -1.74 -1.95
CA ILE A 74 -2.68 -3.14 -2.31
C ILE A 74 -4.10 -3.69 -2.48
N ASP A 75 -4.39 -4.20 -3.67
CA ASP A 75 -5.61 -4.93 -3.96
C ASP A 75 -5.38 -6.42 -3.70
N VAL A 76 -6.17 -7.00 -2.81
CA VAL A 76 -6.16 -8.44 -2.55
C VAL A 76 -7.37 -9.05 -3.23
N GLU A 77 -7.13 -9.84 -4.27
CA GLU A 77 -8.15 -10.67 -4.88
C GLU A 77 -8.28 -11.96 -4.04
N THR A 78 -9.44 -12.16 -3.41
CA THR A 78 -9.76 -13.41 -2.71
C THR A 78 -10.27 -14.44 -3.69
N VAL A 79 -9.58 -15.59 -3.80
CA VAL A 79 -9.95 -16.77 -4.60
C VAL A 79 -10.85 -17.74 -3.85
#